data_AF-A0A8S1U782-F1
#
_entry.id   AF-A0A8S1U782-F1
#
_cell.length_a   1.000
_cell.length_b   1.000
_cell.length_c   1.000
_cell.angle_alpha   90.00
_cell.angle_beta   90.00
_cell.angle_gamma   90.00
#
_symmetry.space_group_name_H-M   'P 1'
#
loop_
_entity.id
_entity.type
_entity.pdbx_description
1 polymer ?
#
loop_
_entity_poly.entity_id
_entity_poly.type
_entity_poly.pdbx_seq_one_letter_code
_entity_poly.pdbx_strand_id
1 'polypeptide(L)'
;MKTQTSKNSHRQMFIVRNESAALSRKPHLYQSSPQPPIQFMIHGKSLAPTKFKPQNKPTPKEIKLKQTLKSIKFKLQSLKIEQSQIKKQVIQQSQTFRSHLQQISSTQELNINAMQQCFKEQTKFFQQDISKLKQQIEVINYQVQFLQ
;
A
#
# COMPACT_ATOMS: atom_id res chain seq x y z
N MET A 1 6.66 43.89 -0.13
CA MET A 1 7.15 42.49 -0.15
C MET A 1 6.89 41.87 1.21
N LYS A 2 6.18 40.74 1.28
CA LYS A 2 5.85 40.05 2.54
C LYS A 2 6.97 39.05 2.86
N THR A 3 7.61 39.15 4.02
CA THR A 3 8.54 38.13 4.54
C THR A 3 7.87 37.37 5.68
N GLN A 4 7.82 36.05 5.51
CA GLN A 4 7.27 35.07 6.44
C GLN A 4 8.23 34.87 7.62
N THR A 5 7.74 34.93 8.85
CA THR A 5 8.50 34.51 10.04
C THR A 5 8.00 33.15 10.53
N SER A 6 8.94 32.21 10.57
CA SER A 6 8.79 30.79 10.91
C SER A 6 8.25 30.54 12.33
N LYS A 7 7.34 29.59 12.45
CA LYS A 7 6.82 29.02 13.71
C LYS A 7 7.80 27.97 14.24
N ASN A 8 8.86 28.39 14.94
CA ASN A 8 9.60 27.54 15.89
C ASN A 8 10.62 28.36 16.68
N SER A 9 10.16 29.03 17.74
CA SER A 9 11.06 29.65 18.72
C SER A 9 11.33 28.66 19.86
N HIS A 10 12.28 27.76 19.65
CA HIS A 10 12.79 26.87 20.70
C HIS A 10 13.73 27.68 21.61
N ARG A 11 13.26 28.07 22.79
CA ARG A 11 14.06 28.83 23.77
C ARG A 11 14.95 27.85 24.53
N GLN A 12 16.23 27.73 24.14
CA GLN A 12 17.22 26.98 24.91
C GLN A 12 17.64 27.81 26.13
N MET A 13 17.45 27.25 27.34
CA MET A 13 17.94 27.85 28.58
C MET A 13 19.20 27.09 29.00
N PHE A 14 20.35 27.77 28.99
CA PHE A 14 21.59 27.23 29.55
C PHE A 14 21.57 27.40 31.07
N ILE A 15 21.70 26.31 31.82
CA ILE A 15 21.88 26.35 33.28
C ILE A 15 23.39 26.38 33.54
N VAL A 16 23.91 27.54 33.93
CA VAL A 16 25.28 27.65 34.44
C VAL A 16 25.25 27.19 35.91
N ARG A 17 25.92 26.07 36.22
CA ARG A 17 26.11 25.60 37.59
C ARG A 17 27.22 26.42 38.24
N ASN A 18 26.93 27.06 39.37
CA ASN A 18 27.93 27.72 40.21
C ASN A 18 28.41 26.70 41.27
N GLU A 19 29.57 26.10 41.03
CA GLU A 19 30.13 25.03 41.89
C GLU A 19 30.74 25.56 43.20
N SER A 20 30.66 26.87 43.45
CA SER A 20 31.30 27.54 44.60
C SER A 20 30.46 27.55 45.89
N ALA A 21 29.24 27.01 45.88
CA ALA A 21 28.31 27.10 47.03
C ALA A 21 28.31 25.86 47.94
N ALA A 22 29.26 24.93 47.78
CA ALA A 22 29.40 23.76 48.64
C ALA A 22 30.21 24.09 49.92
N LEU A 23 29.70 24.97 50.77
CA LEU A 23 30.20 25.12 52.12
C LEU A 23 29.52 24.10 53.04
N SER A 24 30.30 23.07 53.36
CA SER A 24 30.06 22.04 54.38
C SER A 24 29.59 22.66 55.70
N ARG A 25 28.33 22.43 56.05
CA ARG A 25 27.81 22.66 57.40
C ARG A 25 27.53 21.31 58.05
N LYS A 26 28.34 20.99 59.06
CA LYS A 26 28.21 19.80 59.91
C LYS A 26 26.78 19.70 60.48
N PRO A 27 26.21 18.49 60.65
CA PRO A 27 24.89 18.34 61.24
C PRO A 27 24.98 18.61 62.74
N HIS A 28 24.48 19.77 63.17
CA HIS A 28 24.15 19.97 64.58
C HIS A 28 22.77 19.33 64.81
N LEU A 29 22.76 18.19 65.50
CA LEU A 29 21.55 17.50 65.96
C LEU A 29 20.84 18.37 67.01
N TYR A 30 20.05 19.34 66.55
CA TYR A 30 18.94 19.86 67.32
C TYR A 30 17.70 19.10 66.87
N GLN A 31 17.22 18.20 67.73
CA GLN A 31 15.94 17.52 67.57
C GLN A 31 14.82 18.54 67.80
N SER A 32 14.51 19.34 66.77
CA SER A 32 13.34 20.21 66.77
C SER A 32 12.09 19.34 66.73
N SER A 33 11.19 19.53 67.69
CA SER A 33 9.84 18.95 67.66
C SER A 33 9.18 19.25 66.30
N PRO A 34 8.34 18.35 65.77
CA PRO A 34 7.69 18.57 64.48
C PRO A 34 6.82 19.83 64.59
N GLN A 35 7.29 20.90 63.96
CA GLN A 35 6.52 22.12 63.81
C GLN A 35 5.24 21.76 63.04
N PRO A 36 4.04 21.99 63.61
CA PRO A 36 2.81 21.71 62.87
C PRO A 36 2.82 22.55 61.58
N PRO A 37 2.46 21.95 60.44
CA PRO A 37 2.50 22.66 59.16
C PRO A 37 1.60 23.89 59.25
N ILE A 38 2.17 25.06 58.92
CA ILE A 38 1.44 26.33 58.87
C ILE A 38 0.35 26.19 57.81
N GLN A 39 -0.90 26.12 58.25
CA GLN A 39 -2.06 26.14 57.35
C GLN A 39 -2.51 27.58 57.16
N PHE A 40 -2.30 28.10 55.96
CA PHE A 40 -2.91 29.38 55.57
C PHE A 40 -4.41 29.15 55.34
N MET A 41 -5.26 29.92 56.01
CA MET A 41 -6.72 29.82 55.88
C MET A 41 -7.31 31.17 55.48
N ILE A 42 -8.26 31.16 54.54
CA ILE A 42 -9.08 32.33 54.19
C ILE A 42 -10.54 31.92 54.42
N HIS A 43 -11.25 32.65 55.30
CA HIS A 43 -12.67 32.41 55.62
C HIS A 43 -12.97 30.96 56.05
N GLY A 44 -12.12 30.38 56.91
CA GLY A 44 -12.29 29.02 57.41
C GLY A 44 -11.90 27.90 56.41
N LYS A 45 -11.42 28.25 55.21
CA LYS A 45 -10.96 27.26 54.21
C LYS A 45 -9.44 27.28 54.09
N SER A 46 -8.83 26.10 54.18
CA SER A 46 -7.39 25.91 53.96
C SER A 46 -7.00 26.27 52.52
N LEU A 47 -5.91 27.02 52.36
CA LEU A 47 -5.30 27.38 51.08
C LEU A 47 -4.34 26.29 50.55
N ALA A 48 -4.20 25.18 51.26
CA ALA A 48 -3.45 24.03 50.74
C ALA A 48 -4.15 23.50 49.47
N PRO A 49 -3.39 23.12 48.42
CA PRO A 49 -3.99 22.52 47.23
C PRO A 49 -4.80 21.30 47.63
N THR A 50 -6.09 21.32 47.35
CA THR A 50 -6.97 20.17 47.54
C THR A 50 -6.36 19.00 46.77
N LYS A 51 -5.99 17.91 47.46
CA LYS A 51 -5.56 16.67 46.81
C LYS A 51 -6.67 16.25 45.85
N PHE A 52 -6.46 16.45 44.55
CA PHE A 52 -7.39 16.02 43.50
C PHE A 52 -7.58 14.51 43.62
N LYS A 53 -8.70 14.08 44.19
CA LYS A 53 -9.14 12.70 44.10
C LYS A 53 -9.74 12.53 42.70
N PRO A 54 -9.23 11.60 41.87
CA PRO A 54 -9.82 11.36 40.55
C PRO A 54 -11.14 10.62 40.75
N GLN A 55 -12.23 11.37 40.87
CA GLN A 55 -13.59 10.84 40.76
C GLN A 55 -14.17 11.15 39.37
N ASN A 56 -13.42 10.88 38.30
CA ASN A 56 -13.93 11.06 36.94
C ASN A 56 -14.62 9.78 36.48
N LYS A 57 -15.88 9.61 36.90
CA LYS A 57 -16.81 8.82 36.09
C LYS A 57 -16.95 9.57 34.76
N PRO A 58 -16.73 8.90 33.61
CA PRO A 58 -16.76 9.57 32.32
C PRO A 58 -18.12 10.22 32.10
N THR A 59 -18.12 11.44 31.56
CA THR A 59 -19.38 12.14 31.29
C THR A 59 -20.17 11.41 30.18
N PRO A 60 -21.50 11.52 30.13
CA PRO A 60 -22.30 10.92 29.05
C PRO A 60 -21.81 11.32 27.64
N LYS A 61 -21.31 12.55 27.47
CA LYS A 61 -20.70 13.03 26.22
C LYS A 61 -19.42 12.26 25.87
N GLU A 62 -18.53 12.02 26.83
CA GLU A 62 -17.31 11.23 26.65
C GLU A 62 -17.61 9.76 26.35
N ILE A 63 -18.62 9.18 27.00
CA ILE A 63 -19.06 7.81 26.74
C ILE A 63 -19.53 7.67 25.29
N LYS A 64 -20.41 8.58 24.84
CA LYS A 64 -20.92 8.61 23.46
C LYS A 64 -19.78 8.78 22.46
N LEU A 65 -18.85 9.70 22.71
CA LEU A 65 -17.68 9.91 21.85
C LEU A 65 -16.81 8.65 21.75
N LYS A 66 -16.50 7.99 22.89
CA LYS A 66 -15.72 6.74 22.89
C LYS A 66 -16.42 5.62 22.13
N GLN A 67 -17.75 5.49 22.27
CA GLN A 67 -18.53 4.52 21.51
C GLN A 67 -18.49 4.81 20.01
N THR A 68 -18.69 6.07 19.60
CA THR A 68 -18.58 6.48 18.19
C THR A 68 -17.19 6.19 17.63
N LEU A 69 -16.12 6.51 18.35
CA LEU A 69 -14.75 6.23 17.91
C LEU A 69 -14.47 4.72 17.77
N LYS A 70 -14.99 3.89 18.68
CA LYS A 70 -14.90 2.42 18.55
C LYS A 70 -15.62 1.92 17.30
N SER A 71 -16.83 2.42 17.04
CA SER A 71 -17.61 2.06 15.84
C SER A 71 -16.89 2.49 14.55
N ILE A 72 -16.36 3.72 14.51
CA ILE A 72 -15.59 4.22 13.36
C ILE A 72 -14.34 3.36 13.14
N LYS A 73 -13.60 3.03 14.21
CA LYS A 73 -12.41 2.18 14.13
C LYS A 73 -12.74 0.81 13.52
N PHE A 74 -13.82 0.19 13.97
CA PHE A 74 -14.26 -1.10 13.43
C PHE A 74 -14.62 -0.99 11.95
N LYS A 75 -15.43 0.01 11.58
CA LYS A 75 -15.83 0.24 10.17
C LYS A 75 -14.62 0.47 9.27
N LEU A 76 -13.64 1.24 9.72
CA LEU A 76 -12.39 1.46 8.99
C LEU A 76 -11.57 0.17 8.82
N GLN A 77 -11.53 -0.69 9.84
CA GLN A 77 -10.86 -1.99 9.73
C GLN A 77 -11.56 -2.90 8.71
N SER A 78 -12.90 -2.99 8.75
CA SER A 78 -13.68 -3.75 7.77
C SER A 78 -13.43 -3.25 6.33
N LEU A 79 -13.48 -1.93 6.11
CA LEU A 79 -13.22 -1.35 4.79
C LEU A 79 -11.81 -1.63 4.28
N LYS A 80 -10.79 -1.62 5.16
CA LYS A 80 -9.42 -1.98 4.77
C LYS A 80 -9.31 -3.45 4.33
N ILE A 81 -10.02 -4.35 4.99
CA ILE A 81 -10.05 -5.77 4.63
C ILE A 81 -10.74 -5.94 3.28
N GLU A 82 -11.91 -5.33 3.09
CA GLU A 82 -12.67 -5.37 1.84
C GLU A 82 -11.84 -4.82 0.66
N GLN A 83 -11.18 -3.67 0.85
CA GLN A 83 -10.29 -3.09 -0.16
C GLN A 83 -9.14 -4.05 -0.52
N SER A 84 -8.55 -4.73 0.47
CA SER A 84 -7.51 -5.71 0.22
C SER A 84 -8.03 -6.93 -0.54
N GLN A 85 -9.25 -7.38 -0.29
CA GLN A 85 -9.88 -8.49 -0.99
C GLN A 85 -10.18 -8.12 -2.44
N ILE A 86 -10.76 -6.94 -2.68
CA ILE A 86 -11.02 -6.41 -4.03
C ILE A 86 -9.71 -6.32 -4.82
N LYS A 87 -8.64 -5.78 -4.22
CA LYS A 87 -7.34 -5.71 -4.89
C LYS A 87 -6.81 -7.08 -5.31
N LYS A 88 -6.92 -8.09 -4.44
CA LYS A 88 -6.51 -9.47 -4.76
C LYS A 88 -7.34 -10.05 -5.90
N GLN A 89 -8.67 -9.86 -5.88
CA GLN A 89 -9.56 -10.32 -6.94
C GLN A 89 -9.22 -9.68 -8.30
N VAL A 90 -8.98 -8.37 -8.33
CA VAL A 90 -8.61 -7.65 -9.57
C VAL A 90 -7.28 -8.16 -10.13
N ILE A 91 -6.28 -8.38 -9.27
CA ILE A 91 -4.98 -8.93 -9.70
C ILE A 91 -5.17 -10.33 -10.31
N GLN A 92 -5.94 -11.19 -9.63
CA GLN A 92 -6.19 -12.56 -10.11
C GLN A 92 -6.93 -12.55 -11.45
N GLN A 93 -8.00 -11.76 -11.58
CA GLN A 93 -8.75 -11.63 -12.84
C GLN A 93 -7.87 -11.11 -13.98
N SER A 94 -7.00 -10.13 -13.70
CA SER A 94 -6.07 -9.59 -14.69
C SER A 94 -5.07 -10.66 -15.18
N GLN A 95 -4.55 -11.48 -14.26
CA GLN A 95 -3.64 -12.58 -14.60
C GLN A 95 -4.35 -13.64 -15.45
N THR A 96 -5.56 -14.05 -15.07
CA THR A 96 -6.37 -14.99 -15.86
C THR A 96 -6.65 -14.46 -17.26
N PHE A 97 -7.03 -13.19 -17.37
CA PHE A 97 -7.27 -12.54 -18.66
C PHE A 97 -6.01 -12.54 -19.55
N ARG A 98 -4.85 -12.18 -18.98
CA ARG A 98 -3.57 -12.22 -19.72
C ARG A 98 -3.23 -13.64 -20.19
N SER A 99 -3.43 -14.65 -19.34
CA SER A 99 -3.21 -16.05 -19.69
C SER A 99 -4.09 -16.48 -20.86
N HIS A 100 -5.39 -16.13 -20.85
CA HIS A 100 -6.29 -16.45 -21.96
C HIS A 100 -5.88 -15.75 -23.26
N LEU A 101 -5.45 -14.49 -23.20
CA LEU A 101 -4.95 -13.79 -24.39
C LEU A 101 -3.70 -14.45 -24.97
N GLN A 102 -2.78 -14.91 -24.12
CA GLN A 102 -1.59 -15.64 -24.56
C GLN A 102 -1.97 -16.97 -25.24
N GLN A 103 -2.92 -17.71 -24.69
CA GLN A 103 -3.43 -18.95 -25.29
C GLN A 103 -4.10 -18.72 -26.65
N ILE A 104 -4.89 -17.64 -26.79
CA ILE A 104 -5.50 -17.27 -28.06
C ILE A 104 -4.41 -16.97 -29.09
N SER A 105 -3.41 -16.17 -28.72
CA SER A 105 -2.29 -15.81 -29.61
C SER A 105 -1.52 -17.05 -30.08
N SER A 106 -1.15 -17.96 -29.16
CA SER A 106 -0.43 -19.18 -29.53
C SER A 106 -1.26 -20.09 -30.44
N THR A 107 -2.57 -20.16 -30.20
CA THR A 107 -3.48 -20.96 -31.03
C THR A 107 -3.62 -20.36 -32.44
N GLN A 108 -3.69 -19.03 -32.55
CA GLN A 108 -3.71 -18.34 -33.84
C GLN A 108 -2.43 -18.58 -34.63
N GLU A 109 -1.25 -18.48 -33.99
CA GLU A 109 0.03 -18.79 -34.63
C GLU A 109 0.08 -20.24 -35.14
N LEU A 110 -0.35 -21.21 -34.32
CA LEU A 110 -0.42 -22.61 -34.72
C LEU A 110 -1.36 -22.81 -35.92
N ASN A 111 -2.54 -22.19 -35.92
CA ASN A 111 -3.49 -22.30 -37.02
C ASN A 111 -2.97 -21.67 -38.31
N ILE A 112 -2.31 -20.50 -38.22
CA ILE A 112 -1.68 -19.86 -39.38
C ILE A 112 -0.59 -20.76 -39.96
N ASN A 113 0.26 -21.32 -39.11
CA ASN A 113 1.34 -22.22 -39.54
C ASN A 113 0.79 -23.50 -40.20
N ALA A 114 -0.27 -24.08 -39.63
CA ALA A 114 -0.93 -25.26 -40.20
C ALA A 114 -1.53 -24.96 -41.58
N MET A 115 -2.20 -23.81 -41.75
CA MET A 115 -2.71 -23.41 -43.06
C MET A 115 -1.58 -23.17 -44.06
N GLN A 116 -0.51 -22.48 -43.66
CA GLN A 116 0.63 -22.24 -44.54
C GLN A 116 1.28 -23.56 -44.99
N GLN A 117 1.38 -24.55 -44.11
CA GLN A 117 1.88 -25.87 -44.48
C GLN A 117 0.95 -26.57 -45.48
N CYS A 118 -0.35 -26.58 -45.22
CA CYS A 118 -1.35 -27.15 -46.13
C CYS A 118 -1.27 -26.51 -47.53
N PHE A 119 -1.18 -25.18 -47.61
CA PHE A 119 -1.03 -24.48 -48.89
C PHE A 119 0.28 -24.79 -49.61
N LYS A 120 1.39 -24.96 -48.88
CA LYS A 120 2.66 -25.38 -49.47
C LYS A 120 2.56 -26.77 -50.09
N GLU A 121 1.94 -27.72 -49.37
CA GLU A 121 1.75 -29.08 -49.87
C GLU A 121 0.82 -29.11 -51.09
N GLN A 122 -0.29 -28.37 -51.07
CA GLN A 122 -1.17 -28.23 -52.24
C GLN A 122 -0.45 -27.61 -53.43
N THR A 123 0.34 -26.56 -53.21
CA THR A 123 1.10 -25.91 -54.29
C THR A 123 2.09 -26.88 -54.92
N LYS A 124 2.77 -27.69 -54.12
CA LYS A 124 3.68 -28.73 -54.60
C LYS A 124 2.94 -29.77 -55.43
N PHE A 125 1.76 -30.19 -54.98
CA PHE A 125 0.92 -31.13 -55.72
C PHE A 125 0.50 -30.56 -57.09
N PHE A 126 -0.05 -29.34 -57.12
CA PHE A 126 -0.44 -28.70 -58.37
C PHE A 126 0.74 -28.46 -59.32
N GLN A 127 1.92 -28.09 -58.80
CA GLN A 127 3.12 -27.96 -59.63
C GLN A 127 3.51 -29.27 -60.30
N GLN A 128 3.38 -30.40 -59.60
CA GLN A 128 3.64 -31.72 -60.18
C GLN A 128 2.62 -32.05 -61.28
N ASP A 129 1.34 -31.81 -61.06
CA ASP A 129 0.30 -32.10 -62.05
C ASP A 129 0.42 -31.19 -63.29
N ILE A 130 0.69 -29.89 -63.10
CA ILE A 130 0.97 -28.97 -64.20
C ILE A 130 2.19 -29.45 -65.01
N SER A 131 3.23 -29.95 -64.33
CA SER A 131 4.44 -30.45 -65.01
C SER A 131 4.14 -31.69 -65.86
N LYS A 132 3.35 -32.63 -65.32
CA LYS A 132 2.88 -33.81 -66.08
C LYS A 132 2.04 -33.39 -67.29
N LEU A 133 1.14 -32.44 -67.10
CA LEU A 133 0.27 -31.95 -68.18
C LEU A 133 1.10 -31.31 -69.31
N LYS A 134 2.13 -30.52 -68.95
CA LYS A 134 3.07 -29.94 -69.93
C LYS A 134 3.79 -31.01 -70.74
N GLN A 135 4.30 -32.05 -70.07
CA GLN A 135 4.96 -33.17 -70.75
C GLN A 135 4.01 -33.90 -71.71
N GLN A 136 2.76 -34.14 -71.30
CA GLN A 136 1.76 -34.78 -72.16
C GLN A 136 1.47 -33.94 -73.40
N ILE A 137 1.31 -32.61 -73.25
CA ILE A 137 1.10 -31.69 -74.38
C ILE A 137 2.30 -31.72 -75.33
N GLU A 138 3.52 -31.74 -74.81
CA GLU A 138 4.74 -31.79 -75.61
C GLU A 138 4.84 -33.08 -76.45
N VAL A 139 4.50 -34.22 -75.84
CA VAL A 139 4.42 -35.52 -76.54
C VAL A 139 3.36 -35.50 -77.64
N ILE A 140 2.17 -34.97 -77.37
CA ILE A 140 1.09 -34.86 -78.35
C ILE A 140 1.53 -33.95 -79.51
N ASN A 141 2.14 -32.80 -79.22
CA ASN A 141 2.63 -31.87 -80.24
C ASN A 141 3.68 -32.54 -81.15
N TYR A 142 4.60 -33.30 -80.57
CA TYR A 142 5.60 -34.05 -81.32
C TYR A 142 4.96 -35.10 -82.24
N GLN A 143 3.98 -35.85 -81.73
CA GLN A 143 3.24 -36.85 -82.52
C GLN A 143 2.47 -36.21 -83.69
N VAL A 144 1.81 -35.07 -83.45
CA VAL A 144 1.07 -34.34 -84.49
C VAL A 144 2.01 -33.81 -85.57
N GLN A 145 3.17 -33.24 -85.20
CA GLN A 145 4.17 -32.76 -86.16
C GLN A 145 4.72 -33.87 -87.06
N PHE A 146 4.86 -35.09 -86.54
CA PHE A 146 5.40 -36.21 -87.31
C PHE A 146 4.38 -36.82 -88.29
N LEU A 147 3.09 -36.60 -88.06
CA LEU A 147 1.99 -37.09 -88.90
C LEU A 147 1.58 -36.12 -90.03
N GLN A 148 2.14 -34.90 -90.04
CA GLN A 148 1.97 -33.88 -91.09
C GLN A 148 3.10 -33.95 -92.11
#